data_AF-A0A2D6AY61-F1
#
_entry.id   AF-A0A2D6AY61-F1
#
_cell.length_a   1.000
_cell.length_b   1.000
_cell.length_c   1.000
_cell.angle_alpha   90.00
_cell.angle_beta   90.00
_cell.angle_gamma   90.00
#
_symmetry.space_group_name_H-M   'P 1'
#
loop_
_entity.id
_entity.type
_entity.pdbx_description
1 polymer ?
#
loop_
_entity_poly.entity_id
_entity_poly.type
_entity_poly.pdbx_seq_one_letter_code
_entity_poly.pdbx_strand_id
1 'polypeptide(L)'
;MDKSVIGLILLLIIPLFFWYRVRSINRRKKSATVKCPNCGKDQRLPELQNYRCKYCETPVYFFNEHGKALANAAYYNCQACDARNFKGVITCTECGLANKQ
;
A
#
# COMPACT_ATOMS: atom_id res chain seq x y z
N MET A 1 -19.14 -38.81 -7.90
CA MET A 1 -17.79 -38.22 -7.75
C MET A 1 -17.24 -38.70 -6.42
N ASP A 2 -16.15 -39.45 -6.45
CA ASP A 2 -15.62 -40.12 -5.26
C ASP A 2 -15.15 -39.15 -4.19
N LYS A 3 -15.38 -39.47 -2.92
CA LYS A 3 -14.93 -38.66 -1.78
C LYS A 3 -13.41 -38.42 -1.80
N SER A 4 -12.65 -39.39 -2.32
CA SER A 4 -11.21 -39.31 -2.53
C SER A 4 -10.81 -38.24 -3.56
N VAL A 5 -11.60 -38.08 -4.62
CA VAL A 5 -11.37 -37.05 -5.67
C VAL A 5 -11.67 -35.67 -5.11
N ILE A 6 -12.73 -35.53 -4.31
CA ILE A 6 -13.07 -34.28 -3.63
C ILE A 6 -11.96 -33.87 -2.65
N GLY A 7 -11.43 -34.82 -1.88
CA GLY A 7 -10.31 -34.57 -0.96
C GLY A 7 -9.05 -34.07 -1.67
N LEU A 8 -8.72 -34.66 -2.83
CA LEU A 8 -7.55 -34.25 -3.63
C LEU A 8 -7.72 -32.84 -4.22
N ILE A 9 -8.93 -32.51 -4.69
CA ILE A 9 -9.26 -31.18 -5.20
C ILE A 9 -9.14 -30.13 -4.10
N LEU A 10 -9.65 -30.39 -2.90
CA LEU A 10 -9.55 -29.47 -1.77
C LEU A 10 -8.09 -29.26 -1.33
N LEU A 11 -7.28 -30.33 -1.34
CA LEU A 11 -5.84 -30.26 -1.06
C LEU A 11 -5.07 -29.35 -2.01
N LEU A 12 -5.52 -29.19 -3.26
CA LEU A 12 -4.89 -28.29 -4.25
C LEU A 12 -5.47 -26.87 -4.21
N ILE A 13 -6.79 -26.73 -4.08
CA ILE A 13 -7.47 -25.43 -4.12
C ILE A 13 -7.14 -24.59 -2.89
N ILE A 14 -7.08 -25.20 -1.69
CA ILE A 14 -6.85 -24.47 -0.45
C ILE A 14 -5.47 -23.76 -0.48
N PRO A 15 -4.34 -24.43 -0.77
CA PRO A 15 -3.04 -23.77 -0.89
C PRO A 15 -3.00 -22.68 -1.96
N LEU A 16 -3.61 -22.92 -3.12
CA LEU A 16 -3.69 -21.93 -4.21
C LEU A 16 -4.47 -20.68 -3.79
N PHE A 17 -5.59 -20.85 -3.08
CA PHE A 17 -6.37 -19.75 -2.53
C PHE A 17 -5.56 -18.93 -1.53
N PHE A 18 -4.88 -19.59 -0.59
CA PHE A 18 -4.02 -18.90 0.38
C PHE A 18 -2.86 -18.17 -0.31
N TRP A 19 -2.19 -18.79 -1.28
CA TRP A 19 -1.12 -18.15 -2.04
C TRP A 19 -1.61 -16.91 -2.80
N TYR A 20 -2.78 -16.99 -3.45
CA TYR A 20 -3.40 -15.85 -4.13
C TYR A 20 -3.73 -14.72 -3.15
N ARG A 21 -4.27 -15.03 -1.97
CA ARG A 21 -4.57 -14.04 -0.92
C ARG A 21 -3.31 -13.37 -0.41
N VAL A 22 -2.25 -14.11 -0.10
CA VAL A 22 -0.95 -13.55 0.33
C VAL A 22 -0.35 -12.67 -0.76
N ARG A 23 -0.36 -13.10 -2.03
CA ARG A 23 0.13 -12.31 -3.16
C ARG A 23 -0.65 -11.00 -3.34
N SER A 24 -1.98 -11.05 -3.21
CA SER A 24 -2.86 -9.88 -3.28
C SER A 24 -2.59 -8.90 -2.14
N ILE A 25 -2.43 -9.40 -0.91
CA ILE A 25 -2.05 -8.59 0.26
C ILE A 25 -0.67 -7.95 0.04
N ASN A 26 0.33 -8.72 -0.42
CA ASN A 26 1.65 -8.19 -0.71
C ASN A 26 1.63 -7.13 -1.82
N ARG A 27 0.79 -7.29 -2.86
CA ARG A 27 0.59 -6.24 -3.87
C ARG A 27 -0.03 -4.97 -3.27
N ARG A 28 -1.02 -5.11 -2.38
CA ARG A 28 -1.64 -3.97 -1.69
C ARG A 28 -0.66 -3.27 -0.75
N LYS A 29 0.21 -4.02 -0.07
CA LYS A 29 1.32 -3.48 0.75
C LYS A 29 2.33 -2.69 -0.07
N LYS A 30 2.61 -3.11 -1.31
CA LYS A 30 3.57 -2.41 -2.17
C LYS A 30 3.01 -1.07 -2.69
N SER A 31 1.74 -1.01 -3.05
CA SER A 31 1.14 0.21 -3.56
C SER A 31 0.71 1.19 -2.47
N ALA A 32 1.04 2.46 -2.61
CA ALA A 32 0.63 3.52 -1.69
C ALA A 32 -0.29 4.52 -2.38
N THR A 33 -1.47 4.77 -1.83
CA THR A 33 -2.27 5.94 -2.20
C THR A 33 -1.75 7.16 -1.46
N VAL A 34 -1.48 8.23 -2.18
CA VAL A 34 -0.89 9.49 -1.71
C VAL A 34 -1.76 10.67 -2.11
N LYS A 35 -1.78 11.72 -1.29
CA LYS A 35 -2.52 12.96 -1.52
C LYS A 35 -1.76 13.85 -2.50
N CYS A 36 -2.47 14.48 -3.41
CA CYS A 36 -1.89 15.54 -4.24
C CYS A 36 -2.30 16.92 -3.72
N PRO A 37 -1.41 17.62 -2.99
CA PRO A 37 -1.69 18.97 -2.56
C PRO A 37 -1.96 19.84 -3.79
N ASN A 38 -2.95 20.73 -3.70
CA ASN A 38 -3.37 21.70 -4.74
C ASN A 38 -4.25 21.17 -5.88
N CYS A 39 -4.44 19.85 -5.98
CA CYS A 39 -5.08 19.23 -7.16
C CYS A 39 -6.32 18.41 -6.80
N GLY A 40 -6.54 18.17 -5.50
CA GLY A 40 -7.75 17.54 -4.95
C GLY A 40 -7.98 16.07 -5.32
N LYS A 41 -7.08 15.47 -6.11
CA LYS A 41 -7.18 14.07 -6.55
C LYS A 41 -6.04 13.25 -5.99
N ASP A 42 -6.35 12.22 -5.22
CA ASP A 42 -5.36 11.28 -4.75
C ASP A 42 -4.74 10.47 -5.90
N GLN A 43 -3.49 10.08 -5.73
CA GLN A 43 -2.74 9.29 -6.70
C GLN A 43 -2.33 7.97 -6.08
N ARG A 44 -2.39 6.90 -6.87
CA ARG A 44 -1.84 5.59 -6.47
C ARG A 44 -0.45 5.42 -7.04
N LEU A 45 0.52 5.17 -6.17
CA LEU A 45 1.89 4.83 -6.52
C LEU A 45 2.11 3.32 -6.41
N PRO A 46 2.96 2.72 -7.25
CA PRO A 46 3.34 1.30 -7.15
C PRO A 46 4.21 1.02 -5.92
N GLU A 47 4.94 2.03 -5.43
CA GLU A 47 5.77 2.03 -4.22
C GLU A 47 5.83 3.46 -3.66
N LEU A 48 6.06 3.60 -2.35
CA LEU A 48 6.23 4.91 -1.73
C LEU A 48 7.57 5.52 -2.15
N GLN A 49 7.51 6.61 -2.92
CA GLN A 49 8.67 7.33 -3.43
C GLN A 49 8.32 8.79 -3.64
N ASN A 50 9.33 9.62 -3.92
CA ASN A 50 9.10 10.98 -4.41
C ASN A 50 8.34 10.94 -5.74
N TYR A 51 7.36 11.82 -5.91
CA TYR A 51 6.48 11.80 -7.08
C TYR A 51 6.03 13.19 -7.48
N ARG A 52 5.55 13.29 -8.73
CA ARG A 52 4.79 14.44 -9.20
C ARG A 52 3.33 14.02 -9.36
N CYS A 53 2.45 14.92 -8.96
CA CYS A 53 1.02 14.74 -9.11
C CYS A 53 0.62 14.83 -10.57
N LYS A 54 -0.02 13.78 -11.09
CA LYS A 54 -0.31 13.62 -12.52
C LYS A 54 -1.13 14.77 -13.12
N TYR A 55 -1.99 15.42 -12.33
CA TYR A 55 -2.97 16.40 -12.82
C TYR A 55 -2.53 17.86 -12.73
N CYS A 56 -1.50 18.16 -11.94
CA CYS A 56 -1.12 19.53 -11.58
C CYS A 56 0.40 19.70 -11.49
N GLU A 57 1.14 18.63 -11.81
CA GLU A 57 2.60 18.55 -11.86
C GLU A 57 3.34 18.97 -10.58
N THR A 58 2.60 19.18 -9.48
CA THR A 58 3.17 19.57 -8.19
C THR A 58 4.05 18.43 -7.67
N PRO A 59 5.34 18.68 -7.40
CA PRO A 59 6.22 17.67 -6.84
C PRO A 59 6.00 17.51 -5.34
N VAL A 60 6.05 16.28 -4.87
CA VAL A 60 5.97 15.91 -3.46
C VAL A 60 7.16 15.02 -3.12
N TYR A 61 7.92 15.43 -2.11
CA TYR A 61 9.13 14.75 -1.67
C TYR A 61 8.96 14.24 -0.25
N PHE A 62 9.23 12.95 -0.04
CA PHE A 62 9.32 12.31 1.27
C PHE A 62 10.76 11.95 1.63
N PHE A 63 11.58 11.66 0.61
CA PHE A 63 12.96 11.20 0.77
C PHE A 63 13.95 12.17 0.13
N ASN A 64 15.16 12.23 0.68
CA ASN A 64 16.30 12.92 0.08
C ASN A 64 17.00 12.03 -0.97
N GLU A 65 18.09 12.56 -1.53
CA GLU A 65 18.92 11.92 -2.56
C GLU A 65 19.55 10.59 -2.10
N HIS A 66 19.70 10.41 -0.79
CA HIS A 66 20.25 9.21 -0.17
C HIS A 66 19.17 8.22 0.28
N GLY A 67 17.90 8.45 -0.08
CA GLY A 67 16.77 7.60 0.31
C GLY A 67 16.35 7.72 1.78
N LYS A 68 16.88 8.70 2.52
CA LYS A 68 16.45 8.99 3.90
C LYS A 68 15.26 9.92 3.90
N ALA A 69 14.36 9.76 4.86
CA ALA A 69 13.24 10.69 5.03
C ALA A 69 13.75 12.13 5.23
N LEU A 70 13.05 13.11 4.66
CA LEU A 70 13.37 14.53 4.84
C LEU A 70 13.25 14.93 6.33
N ALA A 71 14.12 15.83 6.79
CA ALA A 71 14.15 16.28 8.19
C ALA A 71 12.80 16.89 8.65
N ASN A 72 12.10 17.56 7.74
CA ASN A 72 10.79 18.18 7.99
C ASN A 72 9.61 17.27 7.62
N ALA A 73 9.85 15.97 7.40
CA ALA A 73 8.78 15.03 7.11
C ALA A 73 7.85 14.92 8.32
N ALA A 74 6.57 15.21 8.11
CA ALA A 74 5.54 15.01 9.12
C ALA A 74 5.03 13.56 9.08
N TYR A 75 4.71 13.02 10.26
CA TYR A 75 4.22 11.65 10.42
C TYR A 75 2.90 11.63 11.19
N TYR A 76 2.19 10.52 11.09
CA TYR A 76 1.01 10.22 11.88
C TYR A 76 0.91 8.71 12.11
N ASN A 77 0.19 8.28 13.14
CA ASN A 77 -0.08 6.87 13.36
C ASN A 77 -1.31 6.43 12.59
N CYS A 78 -1.20 5.27 11.97
CA CYS A 78 -2.27 4.68 11.20
C CYS A 78 -3.38 4.15 12.10
N GLN A 79 -4.64 4.53 11.90
CA GLN A 79 -5.74 4.05 12.76
C GLN A 79 -5.95 2.53 12.63
N ALA A 80 -5.65 1.95 11.47
CA ALA A 80 -5.89 0.54 11.21
C ALA A 80 -4.87 -0.41 11.87
N CYS A 81 -3.66 0.05 12.16
CA CYS A 81 -2.57 -0.82 12.64
C CYS A 81 -1.56 -0.14 13.58
N ASP A 82 -1.82 1.10 14.00
CA ASP A 82 -0.97 1.97 14.83
C ASP A 82 0.48 2.18 14.31
N ALA A 83 0.75 1.76 13.08
CA ALA A 83 2.01 1.95 12.40
C ALA A 83 2.26 3.43 12.07
N ARG A 84 3.51 3.88 12.21
CA ARG A 84 3.92 5.23 11.81
C ARG A 84 3.89 5.35 10.29
N ASN A 85 3.26 6.41 9.77
CA ASN A 85 3.12 6.66 8.34
C ASN A 85 3.39 8.13 7.99
N PHE A 86 3.81 8.41 6.76
CA PHE A 86 4.06 9.78 6.30
C PHE A 86 2.75 10.55 6.14
N LYS A 87 2.71 11.78 6.64
CA LYS A 87 1.56 12.65 6.42
C LYS A 87 1.45 12.96 4.92
N GLY A 88 0.26 12.73 4.35
CA GLY A 88 0.04 12.77 2.90
C GLY A 88 -0.02 11.38 2.25
N VAL A 89 0.36 10.31 2.95
CA VAL A 89 0.15 8.93 2.51
C VAL A 89 -1.11 8.37 3.18
N ILE A 90 -2.09 7.99 2.37
CA ILE A 90 -3.40 7.48 2.80
C ILE A 90 -3.32 5.98 3.08
N THR A 91 -2.53 5.24 2.32
CA THR A 91 -2.31 3.81 2.60
C THR A 91 -1.30 3.65 3.73
N CYS A 92 -1.64 2.86 4.74
CA CYS A 92 -0.69 2.45 5.77
C CYS A 92 0.31 1.49 5.16
N THR A 93 1.55 1.93 4.92
CA THR A 93 2.55 1.17 4.18
C THR A 93 2.96 -0.12 4.86
N GLU A 94 2.99 -0.16 6.20
CA GLU A 94 3.34 -1.38 6.95
C GLU A 94 2.28 -2.48 6.83
N CYS A 95 1.00 -2.11 7.02
CA CYS A 95 -0.10 -3.06 7.03
C CYS A 95 -0.84 -3.19 5.69
N GLY A 96 -0.61 -2.29 4.74
CA GLY A 96 -1.24 -2.24 3.41
C GLY A 96 -2.72 -1.87 3.42
N LEU A 97 -3.22 -1.31 4.52
CA LEU A 97 -4.63 -0.95 4.70
C LEU A 97 -4.87 0.50 4.30
N ALA A 98 -6.04 0.78 3.73
CA ALA A 98 -6.48 2.16 3.50
C ALA A 98 -6.76 2.81 4.86
N ASN A 99 -6.22 4.00 5.08
CA ASN A 99 -6.49 4.77 6.28
C ASN A 99 -7.48 5.88 5.98
N LYS A 100 -8.48 6.05 6.85
CA LYS A 100 -9.34 7.22 6.81
C LYS A 100 -8.67 8.29 7.67
N GLN A 101 -7.99 9.24 7.03
CA GLN A 101 -7.60 10.49 7.67
C GLN A 101 -8.72 11.50 7.54
#